data_AF-A0A9P6WV71-F1
#
_entry.id   AF-A0A9P6WV71-F1
#
_cell.length_a   1.000
_cell.length_b   1.000
_cell.length_c   1.000
_cell.angle_alpha   90.00
_cell.angle_beta   90.00
_cell.angle_gamma   90.00
#
_symmetry.space_group_name_H-M   'P 1'
#
loop_
_entity.id
_entity.type
_entity.pdbx_description
1 polymer ?
#
loop_
_entity_poly.entity_id
_entity_poly.type
_entity_poly.pdbx_seq_one_letter_code
_entity_poly.pdbx_strand_id
1 'polypeptide(L)'
;MIFHPPLVHVSVGRPYRPDKINYLSSPASVRRTVVAYRTQVLTSIYRKPKPPVLLSACRPYLGIDPILTLPMSTYDRSRLVRWRMGWLPGRPKACRCGHTHASRAHLLNCLRVATRLDVATNTRPNPLDYVLNQLPRKIPPTPSSLLFSRWSSWWPTICQIMLEIEQICKPEGEYTTEAADVSGKILLDKLRPVSTASSSLLISPLD
;
A
#
# COMPACT_ATOMS: atom_id res chain seq x y z
N MET A 1 -44.94 13.97 26.06
CA MET A 1 -45.04 13.25 24.77
C MET A 1 -44.34 11.92 24.91
N ILE A 2 -44.96 10.87 24.38
CA ILE A 2 -44.72 9.45 24.67
C ILE A 2 -43.33 9.00 24.19
N PHE A 3 -42.63 8.25 25.03
CA PHE A 3 -41.38 7.54 24.72
C PHE A 3 -41.68 6.30 23.83
N HIS A 4 -40.96 6.16 22.72
CA HIS A 4 -40.79 4.88 22.02
C HIS A 4 -39.29 4.54 21.93
N PRO A 5 -38.84 3.39 22.47
CA PRO A 5 -37.55 2.79 22.17
C PRO A 5 -37.71 1.63 21.15
N PRO A 6 -36.61 1.00 20.69
CA PRO A 6 -35.97 1.20 19.40
C PRO A 6 -36.42 0.19 18.31
N LEU A 7 -36.41 0.60 17.04
CA LEU A 7 -36.46 -0.36 15.93
C LEU A 7 -35.13 -1.11 15.84
N VAL A 8 -35.16 -2.35 16.28
CA VAL A 8 -34.13 -3.37 16.05
C VAL A 8 -33.97 -3.53 14.54
N HIS A 9 -32.89 -3.00 13.97
CA HIS A 9 -32.55 -3.29 12.60
C HIS A 9 -32.15 -4.77 12.52
N VAL A 10 -33.09 -5.61 12.08
CA VAL A 10 -32.85 -7.00 11.73
C VAL A 10 -31.71 -7.03 10.71
N SER A 11 -30.59 -7.64 11.10
CA SER A 11 -29.50 -7.97 10.20
C SER A 11 -30.03 -8.89 9.11
N VAL A 12 -30.39 -8.31 7.95
CA VAL A 12 -30.67 -9.10 6.75
C VAL A 12 -29.39 -9.86 6.43
N GLY A 13 -29.41 -11.16 6.69
CA GLY A 13 -28.29 -12.07 6.39
C GLY A 13 -27.85 -11.87 4.94
N ARG A 14 -26.53 -11.81 4.73
CA ARG A 14 -25.96 -11.77 3.37
C ARG A 14 -26.61 -12.88 2.53
N PRO A 15 -27.08 -12.60 1.31
CA PRO A 15 -27.59 -13.64 0.44
C PRO A 15 -26.50 -14.70 0.24
N TYR A 16 -26.88 -15.96 0.48
CA TYR A 16 -26.09 -17.14 0.17
C TYR A 16 -25.64 -17.04 -1.30
N ARG A 17 -24.32 -16.99 -1.52
CA ARG A 17 -23.73 -16.92 -2.87
C ARG A 17 -23.27 -18.31 -3.30
N PRO A 18 -24.10 -19.10 -4.01
CA PRO A 18 -23.74 -20.45 -4.44
C PRO A 18 -22.45 -20.47 -5.26
N ASP A 19 -22.18 -19.41 -6.03
CA ASP A 19 -20.99 -19.27 -6.87
C ASP A 19 -19.67 -19.35 -6.08
N LYS A 20 -19.65 -18.84 -4.85
CA LYS A 20 -18.42 -18.80 -4.03
C LYS A 20 -18.10 -20.19 -3.47
N ILE A 21 -19.12 -20.94 -3.07
CA ILE A 21 -18.98 -22.32 -2.62
C ILE A 21 -18.58 -23.20 -3.80
N ASN A 22 -19.23 -23.05 -4.95
CA ASN A 22 -18.89 -23.79 -6.16
C ASN A 22 -17.46 -23.52 -6.65
N TYR A 23 -16.96 -22.28 -6.56
CA TYR A 23 -15.57 -21.95 -6.86
C TYR A 23 -14.58 -22.60 -5.88
N LEU A 24 -14.89 -22.62 -4.58
CA LEU A 24 -14.05 -23.26 -3.57
C LEU A 24 -14.06 -24.78 -3.66
N SER A 25 -15.18 -25.37 -4.11
CA SER A 25 -15.31 -26.80 -4.41
C SER A 25 -14.71 -27.20 -5.77
N SER A 26 -14.38 -26.22 -6.63
CA SER A 26 -13.78 -26.49 -7.95
C SER A 26 -12.36 -27.05 -7.83
N PRO A 27 -11.94 -27.93 -8.76
CA PRO A 27 -10.58 -28.44 -8.80
C PRO A 27 -9.53 -27.32 -8.83
N ALA A 28 -8.39 -27.55 -8.18
CA ALA A 28 -7.31 -26.57 -8.12
C ALA A 28 -6.79 -26.16 -9.52
N SER A 29 -6.88 -27.04 -10.52
CA SER A 29 -6.59 -26.73 -11.92
C SER A 29 -7.52 -25.65 -12.47
N VAL A 30 -8.83 -25.81 -12.30
CA VAL A 30 -9.85 -24.84 -12.74
C VAL A 30 -9.63 -23.48 -12.09
N ARG A 31 -9.40 -23.44 -10.77
CA ARG A 31 -9.10 -22.18 -10.07
C ARG A 31 -7.84 -21.49 -10.61
N ARG A 32 -6.78 -22.26 -10.87
CA ARG A 32 -5.53 -21.73 -11.47
C ARG A 32 -5.78 -21.17 -12.86
N THR A 33 -6.51 -21.88 -13.71
CA THR A 33 -6.85 -21.43 -15.06
C THR A 33 -7.67 -20.14 -15.05
N VAL A 34 -8.68 -20.05 -14.18
CA VAL A 34 -9.50 -18.83 -14.03
C VAL A 34 -8.66 -17.65 -13.57
N VAL A 35 -7.78 -17.83 -12.58
CA VAL A 35 -6.88 -16.77 -12.10
C VAL A 35 -5.90 -16.34 -13.19
N ALA A 36 -5.33 -17.29 -13.94
CA ALA A 36 -4.42 -17.01 -15.05
C ALA A 36 -5.12 -16.18 -16.14
N TYR A 37 -6.31 -16.63 -16.56
CA TYR A 37 -7.13 -15.91 -17.55
C TYR A 37 -7.46 -14.49 -17.10
N ARG A 38 -7.97 -14.31 -15.87
CA ARG A 38 -8.31 -12.98 -15.36
C ARG A 38 -7.07 -12.08 -15.22
N THR A 39 -5.92 -12.64 -14.87
CA THR A 39 -4.65 -11.91 -14.82
C THR A 39 -4.25 -11.45 -16.21
N GLN A 40 -4.35 -12.31 -17.22
CA GLN A 40 -4.07 -11.97 -18.62
C GLN A 40 -4.98 -10.83 -19.12
N VAL A 41 -6.28 -10.91 -18.86
CA VAL A 41 -7.25 -9.85 -19.19
C VAL A 41 -6.90 -8.54 -18.50
N LEU A 42 -6.52 -8.59 -17.22
CA LEU A 42 -6.10 -7.40 -16.49
C LEU A 42 -4.84 -6.79 -17.14
N THR A 43 -3.81 -7.60 -17.39
CA THR A 43 -2.57 -7.15 -18.03
C THR A 43 -2.83 -6.53 -19.41
N SER A 44 -3.74 -7.09 -20.21
CA SER A 44 -4.09 -6.52 -21.53
C SER A 44 -4.74 -5.14 -21.41
N ILE A 45 -5.56 -4.92 -20.37
CA ILE A 45 -6.14 -3.60 -20.09
C ILE A 45 -5.05 -2.59 -19.69
N TYR A 46 -4.10 -2.96 -18.83
CA TYR A 46 -2.99 -2.09 -18.42
C TYR A 46 -2.08 -1.67 -19.57
N ARG A 47 -1.91 -2.52 -20.59
CA ARG A 47 -1.09 -2.22 -21.78
C ARG A 47 -1.73 -1.20 -22.73
N LYS A 48 -3.02 -0.88 -22.57
CA LYS A 48 -3.68 0.13 -23.42
C LYS A 48 -3.07 1.52 -23.17
N PRO A 49 -3.01 2.40 -24.19
CA PRO A 49 -2.44 3.76 -24.03
C PRO A 49 -3.15 4.61 -22.96
N LYS A 50 -4.43 4.35 -22.70
CA LYS A 50 -5.26 5.00 -21.69
C LYS A 50 -6.09 3.93 -20.95
N PRO A 51 -5.51 3.21 -19.99
CA PRO A 51 -6.28 2.25 -19.19
C PRO A 51 -7.30 3.02 -18.34
N PRO A 52 -8.46 2.42 -17.99
CA PRO A 52 -9.41 3.04 -17.08
C PRO A 52 -8.72 3.46 -15.79
N VAL A 53 -8.94 4.71 -15.34
CA VAL A 53 -8.24 5.32 -14.20
C VAL A 53 -8.31 4.44 -12.94
N LEU A 54 -9.50 3.90 -12.64
CA LEU A 54 -9.70 3.02 -11.49
C LEU A 54 -8.87 1.73 -11.57
N LEU A 55 -8.78 1.13 -12.76
CA LEU A 55 -7.96 -0.07 -12.96
C LEU A 55 -6.48 0.27 -12.91
N SER A 56 -6.06 1.43 -13.39
CA SER A 56 -4.66 1.84 -13.33
C SER A 56 -4.13 2.01 -11.90
N ALA A 57 -5.01 2.38 -10.96
CA ALA A 57 -4.70 2.53 -9.54
C ALA A 57 -4.51 1.19 -8.81
N CYS A 58 -5.05 0.09 -9.35
CA CYS A 58 -4.92 -1.24 -8.76
C CYS A 58 -3.51 -1.81 -8.93
N ARG A 59 -3.27 -3.00 -8.36
CA ARG A 59 -2.09 -3.82 -8.67
C ARG A 59 -2.28 -4.47 -10.05
N PRO A 60 -1.21 -4.71 -10.84
CA PRO A 60 -1.30 -5.43 -12.11
C PRO A 60 -1.51 -6.94 -11.96
N TYR A 61 -1.95 -7.40 -10.79
CA TYR A 61 -2.23 -8.80 -10.49
C TYR A 61 -3.39 -8.91 -9.51
N LEU A 62 -4.05 -10.08 -9.51
CA LEU A 62 -5.12 -10.40 -8.57
C LEU A 62 -4.54 -10.99 -7.29
N GLY A 63 -4.86 -10.39 -6.14
CA GLY A 63 -4.40 -10.87 -4.84
C GLY A 63 -4.71 -9.88 -3.71
N ILE A 64 -4.29 -10.25 -2.51
CA ILE A 64 -4.32 -9.36 -1.34
C ILE A 64 -3.25 -8.28 -1.55
N ASP A 65 -3.60 -7.01 -1.31
CA ASP A 65 -2.62 -5.93 -1.40
C ASP A 65 -1.56 -6.11 -0.29
N PRO A 66 -0.25 -6.07 -0.62
CA PRO A 66 0.82 -6.24 0.36
C PRO A 66 0.77 -5.27 1.54
N ILE A 67 0.12 -4.10 1.38
CA ILE A 67 -0.10 -3.15 2.49
C ILE A 67 -0.83 -3.83 3.68
N LEU A 68 -1.66 -4.84 3.41
CA LEU A 68 -2.41 -5.56 4.43
C LEU A 68 -1.61 -6.67 5.12
N THR A 69 -0.56 -7.17 4.48
CA THR A 69 0.20 -8.35 4.95
C THR A 69 1.60 -8.02 5.41
N LEU A 70 2.18 -6.91 4.93
CA LEU A 70 3.52 -6.50 5.28
C LEU A 70 3.60 -5.94 6.71
N PRO A 71 4.72 -6.16 7.39
CA PRO A 71 4.96 -5.64 8.73
C PRO A 71 5.16 -4.12 8.66
N MET A 72 4.33 -3.37 9.38
CA MET A 72 4.37 -1.91 9.51
C MET A 72 3.48 -1.50 10.69
N SER A 73 3.62 -0.25 11.14
CA SER A 73 2.80 0.30 12.22
C SER A 73 1.30 0.27 11.86
N THR A 74 0.43 0.30 12.86
CA THR A 74 -1.03 0.41 12.65
C THR A 74 -1.40 1.73 11.98
N TYR A 75 -0.68 2.81 12.28
CA TYR A 75 -0.87 4.14 11.70
C TYR A 75 -0.51 4.19 10.22
N ASP A 76 0.67 3.69 9.83
CA ASP A 76 1.08 3.62 8.43
C ASP A 76 0.12 2.77 7.61
N ARG A 77 -0.26 1.60 8.15
CA ARG A 77 -1.24 0.72 7.51
C ARG A 77 -2.58 1.43 7.33
N SER A 78 -3.07 2.12 8.35
CA SER A 78 -4.33 2.89 8.28
C SER A 78 -4.28 3.96 7.20
N ARG A 79 -3.19 4.74 7.13
CA ARG A 79 -3.00 5.79 6.10
C ARG A 79 -2.98 5.19 4.71
N LEU A 80 -2.19 4.14 4.51
CA LEU A 80 -2.04 3.47 3.22
C LEU A 80 -3.34 2.82 2.77
N VAL A 81 -4.08 2.14 3.66
CA VAL A 81 -5.39 1.56 3.33
C VAL A 81 -6.38 2.66 2.92
N ARG A 82 -6.48 3.75 3.69
CA ARG A 82 -7.34 4.89 3.33
C ARG A 82 -6.93 5.52 2.00
N TRP A 83 -5.63 5.62 1.71
CA TRP A 83 -5.13 6.07 0.42
C TRP A 83 -5.56 5.15 -0.71
N ARG A 84 -5.41 3.83 -0.58
CA ARG A 84 -5.78 2.86 -1.62
C ARG A 84 -7.29 2.80 -1.86
N MET A 85 -8.09 3.05 -0.83
CA MET A 85 -9.55 3.12 -0.93
C MET A 85 -10.07 4.47 -1.47
N GLY A 86 -9.20 5.46 -1.71
CA GLY A 86 -9.61 6.80 -2.11
C GLY A 86 -10.31 7.59 -1.00
N TRP A 87 -10.16 7.16 0.26
CA TRP A 87 -10.70 7.85 1.44
C TRP A 87 -9.75 8.90 2.00
N LEU A 88 -8.52 8.97 1.46
CA LEU A 88 -7.52 9.98 1.76
C LEU A 88 -6.98 10.57 0.44
N PRO A 89 -7.04 11.90 0.24
CA PRO A 89 -7.68 12.91 1.08
C PRO A 89 -9.20 12.68 1.16
N GLY A 90 -9.77 12.92 2.33
CA GLY A 90 -11.20 12.68 2.60
C GLY A 90 -12.08 13.78 2.00
N ARG A 91 -12.80 14.53 2.86
CA ARG A 91 -13.58 15.69 2.39
C ARG A 91 -12.64 16.80 1.87
N PRO A 92 -13.04 17.55 0.82
CA PRO A 92 -12.25 18.68 0.33
C PRO A 92 -11.98 19.67 1.46
N LYS A 93 -10.72 19.89 1.78
CA LYS A 93 -10.24 20.94 2.67
C LYS A 93 -9.22 21.80 1.95
N ALA A 94 -9.03 23.03 2.41
CA ALA A 94 -7.96 23.88 1.89
C ALA A 94 -6.59 23.23 2.17
N CYS A 95 -5.69 23.32 1.21
CA CYS A 95 -4.30 22.92 1.39
C CYS A 95 -3.52 24.04 2.09
N ARG A 96 -2.47 23.67 2.82
CA ARG A 96 -1.53 24.61 3.46
C ARG A 96 -0.85 25.57 2.46
N CYS A 97 -0.80 25.23 1.17
CA CYS A 97 -0.27 26.10 0.12
C CYS A 97 -1.27 27.17 -0.36
N GLY A 98 -2.46 27.27 0.25
CA GLY A 98 -3.51 28.22 -0.14
C GLY A 98 -4.48 27.71 -1.21
N HIS A 99 -4.29 26.50 -1.74
CA HIS A 99 -5.22 25.91 -2.70
C HIS A 99 -6.55 25.52 -2.03
N THR A 100 -7.68 25.83 -2.66
CA THR A 100 -9.03 25.65 -2.07
C THR A 100 -9.38 24.19 -1.79
N HIS A 101 -8.81 23.25 -2.56
CA HIS A 101 -9.09 21.83 -2.43
C HIS A 101 -7.82 20.97 -2.45
N ALA A 102 -7.57 20.26 -1.35
CA ALA A 102 -6.52 19.25 -1.22
C ALA A 102 -6.94 17.93 -1.89
N SER A 103 -7.11 17.92 -3.21
CA SER A 103 -7.38 16.70 -3.99
C SER A 103 -6.14 15.79 -4.07
N ARG A 104 -6.30 14.50 -4.42
CA ARG A 104 -5.14 13.60 -4.62
C ARG A 104 -4.13 14.15 -5.61
N ALA A 105 -4.62 14.59 -6.77
CA ALA A 105 -3.78 15.14 -7.83
C ALA A 105 -3.03 16.39 -7.36
N HIS A 106 -3.73 17.28 -6.65
CA HIS A 106 -3.12 18.45 -6.06
C HIS A 106 -2.04 18.08 -5.05
N LEU A 107 -2.33 17.20 -4.09
CA LEU A 107 -1.39 16.80 -3.03
C LEU A 107 -0.13 16.13 -3.59
N LEU A 108 -0.28 15.28 -4.61
CA LEU A 108 0.86 14.63 -5.28
C LEU A 108 1.83 15.67 -5.89
N ASN A 109 1.29 16.75 -6.44
CA ASN A 109 2.10 17.84 -6.99
C ASN A 109 2.63 18.79 -5.89
N CYS A 110 1.76 19.22 -4.97
CA CYS A 110 2.05 20.14 -3.88
C CYS A 110 3.18 19.61 -2.98
N LEU A 111 3.17 18.30 -2.68
CA LEU A 111 4.19 17.65 -1.87
C LEU A 111 5.40 17.16 -2.68
N ARG A 112 5.46 17.49 -3.98
CA ARG A 112 6.53 17.09 -4.91
C ARG A 112 6.85 15.59 -4.84
N VAL A 113 5.80 14.77 -4.80
CA VAL A 113 5.90 13.32 -4.51
C VAL A 113 6.81 12.59 -5.51
N ALA A 114 6.74 12.94 -6.80
CA ALA A 114 7.60 12.36 -7.83
C ALA A 114 9.09 12.59 -7.54
N THR A 115 9.46 13.83 -7.19
CA THR A 115 10.84 14.21 -6.87
C THR A 115 11.31 13.50 -5.60
N ARG A 116 10.48 13.43 -4.57
CA ARG A 116 10.85 12.78 -3.29
C ARG A 116 11.07 11.28 -3.45
N LEU A 117 10.32 10.63 -4.33
CA LEU A 117 10.43 9.19 -4.60
C LEU A 117 11.42 8.85 -5.72
N ASP A 118 12.09 9.85 -6.32
CA ASP A 118 13.00 9.67 -7.45
C ASP A 118 12.36 8.89 -8.62
N VAL A 119 11.16 9.32 -9.02
CA VAL A 119 10.44 8.76 -10.17
C VAL A 119 9.98 9.86 -11.11
N ALA A 120 9.76 9.53 -12.37
CA ALA A 120 9.28 10.50 -13.36
C ALA A 120 7.90 11.06 -12.97
N THR A 121 7.67 12.36 -13.20
CA THR A 121 6.40 13.04 -12.87
C THR A 121 5.20 12.48 -13.64
N ASN A 122 5.43 11.92 -14.83
CA ASN A 122 4.42 11.29 -15.68
C ASN A 122 4.19 9.79 -15.38
N THR A 123 4.80 9.26 -14.30
CA THR A 123 4.66 7.87 -13.88
C THR A 123 3.19 7.51 -13.64
N ARG A 124 2.74 6.40 -14.23
CA ARG A 124 1.35 5.92 -14.09
C ARG A 124 1.24 4.84 -13.01
N PRO A 125 0.10 4.77 -12.29
CA PRO A 125 -1.07 5.67 -12.37
C PRO A 125 -0.82 7.06 -11.75
N ASN A 126 0.09 7.12 -10.79
CA ASN A 126 0.74 8.31 -10.26
C ASN A 126 2.01 7.85 -9.52
N PRO A 127 2.94 8.76 -9.19
CA PRO A 127 4.21 8.42 -8.54
C PRO A 127 4.07 7.56 -7.27
N LEU A 128 3.15 7.91 -6.36
CA LEU A 128 2.99 7.19 -5.09
C LEU A 128 2.44 5.78 -5.30
N ASP A 129 1.34 5.67 -6.05
CA ASP A 129 0.72 4.36 -6.34
C ASP A 129 1.65 3.46 -7.17
N TYR A 130 2.49 4.02 -8.04
CA TYR A 130 3.53 3.25 -8.74
C TYR A 130 4.54 2.63 -7.79
N VAL A 131 5.11 3.41 -6.87
CA VAL A 131 6.06 2.90 -5.88
C VAL A 131 5.38 1.89 -4.95
N LEU A 132 4.19 2.21 -4.45
CA LEU A 132 3.41 1.26 -3.64
C LEU A 132 3.18 -0.04 -4.40
N ASN A 133 2.87 0.02 -5.70
CA ASN A 133 2.67 -1.12 -6.58
C ASN A 133 3.91 -2.04 -6.71
N GLN A 134 5.11 -1.56 -6.35
CA GLN A 134 6.34 -2.35 -6.32
C GLN A 134 6.59 -3.10 -4.99
N LEU A 135 5.76 -2.89 -3.96
CA LEU A 135 5.90 -3.61 -2.68
C LEU A 135 6.03 -5.13 -2.89
N PRO A 136 6.96 -5.80 -2.18
CA PRO A 136 7.08 -7.25 -2.27
C PRO A 136 5.79 -7.89 -1.76
N ARG A 137 5.31 -8.92 -2.46
CA ARG A 137 4.04 -9.59 -2.10
C ARG A 137 4.07 -10.23 -0.71
N LYS A 138 5.25 -10.75 -0.38
CA LYS A 138 5.64 -11.31 0.90
C LYS A 138 7.09 -10.94 1.12
N ILE A 139 7.49 -10.81 2.38
CA ILE A 139 8.90 -10.68 2.72
C ILE A 139 9.62 -11.95 2.24
N PRO A 140 10.65 -11.85 1.38
CA PRO A 140 11.45 -13.00 0.99
C PRO A 140 12.13 -13.61 2.23
N PRO A 141 12.30 -14.95 2.31
CA PRO A 141 13.05 -15.57 3.41
C PRO A 141 14.47 -15.02 3.54
N THR A 142 15.09 -14.69 2.41
CA THR A 142 16.42 -14.07 2.30
C THR A 142 16.33 -12.79 1.47
N PRO A 143 16.09 -11.62 2.11
CA PRO A 143 16.05 -10.35 1.40
C PRO A 143 17.40 -10.00 0.75
N SER A 144 17.37 -9.49 -0.49
CA SER A 144 18.58 -9.05 -1.18
C SER A 144 18.98 -7.63 -0.77
N SER A 145 20.28 -7.31 -0.85
CA SER A 145 20.79 -5.96 -0.59
C SER A 145 20.17 -4.90 -1.51
N LEU A 146 19.87 -5.25 -2.75
CA LEU A 146 19.19 -4.36 -3.69
C LEU A 146 17.74 -4.05 -3.25
N LEU A 147 17.00 -5.06 -2.79
CA LEU A 147 15.65 -4.86 -2.27
C LEU A 147 15.67 -3.95 -1.04
N PHE A 148 16.59 -4.23 -0.10
CA PHE A 148 16.76 -3.42 1.09
C PHE A 148 17.16 -1.98 0.77
N SER A 149 18.17 -1.77 -0.08
CA SER A 149 18.63 -0.43 -0.48
C SER A 149 17.50 0.41 -1.08
N ARG A 150 16.75 -0.18 -2.03
CA ARG A 150 15.60 0.48 -2.66
C ARG A 150 14.53 0.88 -1.65
N TRP A 151 14.11 -0.06 -0.79
CA TRP A 151 13.06 0.22 0.18
C TRP A 151 13.52 1.12 1.33
N SER A 152 14.80 1.11 1.69
CA SER A 152 15.36 2.05 2.67
C SER A 152 15.30 3.50 2.18
N SER A 153 15.37 3.75 0.87
CA SER A 153 15.15 5.07 0.28
C SER A 153 13.65 5.44 0.20
N TRP A 154 12.82 4.51 -0.30
CA TRP A 154 11.42 4.81 -0.57
C TRP A 154 10.51 4.76 0.66
N TRP A 155 10.69 3.80 1.55
CA TRP A 155 9.71 3.52 2.59
C TRP A 155 9.55 4.65 3.62
N PRO A 156 10.63 5.22 4.19
CA PRO A 156 10.48 6.36 5.11
C PRO A 156 9.84 7.57 4.42
N THR A 157 10.22 7.80 3.15
CA THR A 157 9.64 8.85 2.32
C THR A 157 8.14 8.67 2.11
N ILE A 158 7.68 7.43 1.88
CA ILE A 158 6.26 7.10 1.78
C ILE A 158 5.55 7.39 3.10
N CYS A 159 6.06 6.89 4.23
CA CYS A 159 5.47 7.13 5.55
C CYS A 159 5.33 8.63 5.83
N GLN A 160 6.37 9.40 5.52
CA GLN A 160 6.39 10.86 5.69
C GLN A 160 5.38 11.57 4.78
N ILE A 161 5.29 11.22 3.49
CA ILE A 161 4.27 11.75 2.58
C ILE A 161 2.86 11.44 3.09
N MET A 162 2.63 10.21 3.56
CA MET A 162 1.34 9.78 4.07
C MET A 162 0.93 10.54 5.33
N LEU A 163 1.88 10.82 6.23
CA LEU A 163 1.67 11.64 7.42
C LEU A 163 1.33 13.10 7.04
N GLU A 164 2.09 13.70 6.12
CA GLU A 164 1.83 15.08 5.65
C GLU A 164 0.45 15.22 5.00
N ILE A 165 0.06 14.26 4.16
CA ILE A 165 -1.28 14.23 3.57
C ILE A 165 -2.35 14.18 4.66
N GLU A 166 -2.17 13.33 5.67
CA GLU A 166 -3.10 13.25 6.79
C GLU A 166 -3.17 14.56 7.58
N GLN A 167 -2.04 15.16 7.90
CA GLN A 167 -1.95 16.44 8.59
C GLN A 167 -2.58 17.60 7.82
N ILE A 168 -2.49 17.61 6.49
CA ILE A 168 -3.22 18.57 5.65
C ILE A 168 -4.73 18.32 5.73
N CYS A 169 -5.16 17.06 5.73
CA CYS A 169 -6.57 16.69 5.80
C CYS A 169 -7.17 16.82 7.21
N LYS A 170 -6.33 16.80 8.25
CA LYS A 170 -6.70 16.85 9.66
C LYS A 170 -5.66 17.69 10.43
N PRO A 171 -5.71 19.02 10.28
CA PRO A 171 -4.78 19.92 10.97
C PRO A 171 -4.96 19.86 12.49
N GLU A 172 -6.20 19.80 12.97
CA GLU A 172 -6.54 19.66 14.40
C GLU A 172 -6.30 18.26 14.97
N GLY A 173 -5.67 17.36 14.21
CA GLY A 173 -5.40 16.01 14.68
C GLY A 173 -4.24 16.02 15.67
N GLU A 174 -4.43 15.41 16.84
CA GLU A 174 -3.33 15.06 17.71
C GLU A 174 -2.64 13.80 17.17
N TYR A 175 -1.33 13.89 16.95
CA TYR A 175 -0.51 12.77 16.49
C TYR A 175 0.42 12.36 17.63
N THR A 176 0.19 11.17 18.20
CA THR A 176 1.11 10.60 19.18
C THR A 176 2.50 10.37 18.56
N THR A 177 3.52 10.18 19.40
CA THR A 177 4.89 9.87 18.95
C THR A 177 4.91 8.67 17.99
N GLU A 178 4.12 7.62 18.28
CA GLU A 178 4.02 6.43 17.43
C GLU A 178 3.29 6.71 16.12
N ALA A 179 2.30 7.63 16.13
CA ALA A 179 1.60 8.03 14.92
C ALA A 179 2.48 8.93 14.02
N ALA A 180 3.39 9.69 14.61
CA ALA A 180 4.33 10.56 13.91
C ALA A 180 5.62 9.84 13.47
N ASP A 181 5.84 8.58 13.89
CA ASP A 181 6.99 7.80 13.45
C ASP A 181 6.90 7.48 11.95
N VAL A 182 7.82 8.06 11.20
CA VAL A 182 7.98 7.88 9.74
C VAL A 182 9.23 7.09 9.38
N SER A 183 9.96 6.57 10.37
CA SER A 183 11.20 5.81 10.15
C SER A 183 10.97 4.57 9.30
N GLY A 184 9.76 4.01 9.35
CA GLY A 184 9.40 2.80 8.64
C GLY A 184 10.18 1.57 9.12
N LYS A 185 10.81 1.65 10.30
CA LYS A 185 11.76 0.68 10.85
C LYS A 185 11.22 -0.75 10.87
N ILE A 186 9.93 -0.93 11.20
CA ILE A 186 9.27 -2.25 11.28
C ILE A 186 9.38 -3.01 9.95
N LEU A 187 9.19 -2.34 8.81
CA LEU A 187 9.33 -2.98 7.50
C LEU A 187 10.80 -3.18 7.14
N LEU A 188 11.62 -2.14 7.36
CA LEU A 188 13.03 -2.14 6.96
C LEU A 188 13.84 -3.19 7.71
N ASP A 189 13.58 -3.40 8.99
CA ASP A 189 14.23 -4.45 9.78
C ASP A 189 13.92 -5.86 9.22
N LYS A 190 12.72 -6.06 8.66
CA LYS A 190 12.32 -7.32 8.02
C LYS A 190 12.88 -7.49 6.61
N LEU A 191 13.27 -6.40 5.96
CA LEU A 191 13.91 -6.41 4.66
C LEU A 191 15.44 -6.39 4.75
N ARG A 192 16.01 -6.26 5.94
CA ARG A 192 17.46 -6.23 6.13
C ARG A 192 18.07 -7.56 5.71
N PRO A 193 19.05 -7.58 4.80
CA PRO A 193 19.76 -8.81 4.45
C PRO A 193 20.47 -9.35 5.68
N VAL A 194 20.52 -10.67 5.82
CA VAL A 194 21.37 -11.30 6.82
C VAL A 194 22.81 -11.15 6.34
N SER A 195 23.64 -10.39 7.09
CA SER A 195 25.07 -10.35 6.82
C SER A 195 25.65 -11.74 7.04
N THR A 196 25.96 -12.46 5.96
CA THR A 196 26.94 -13.54 5.99
C THR A 196 28.31 -12.89 6.13
N ALA A 197 28.69 -12.52 7.35
CA ALA A 197 30.09 -12.27 7.63
C ALA A 197 30.81 -13.60 7.37
N SER A 198 31.74 -13.59 6.40
CA SER A 198 32.61 -14.71 6.11
C SER A 198 33.28 -15.16 7.40
N SER A 199 33.07 -16.41 7.80
CA SER A 199 33.96 -17.12 8.73
C SER A 199 35.31 -17.31 8.03
N SER A 200 36.13 -16.26 7.98
CA SER A 200 37.55 -16.41 7.70
C SER A 200 38.20 -17.04 8.92
N LEU A 201 38.44 -18.35 8.79
CA LEU A 201 39.23 -19.19 9.67
C LEU A 201 40.51 -18.46 10.11
N LEU A 202 40.64 -18.17 11.40
CA LEU A 202 41.94 -17.94 12.03
C LEU A 202 42.58 -19.32 12.24
N ILE A 203 43.33 -19.78 11.24
CA ILE A 203 44.39 -20.77 11.45
C ILE A 203 45.66 -19.96 11.65
N SER A 204 46.05 -19.78 12.91
CA SER A 204 47.40 -19.34 13.25
C SER A 204 48.34 -20.55 13.11
N PRO A 205 49.54 -20.40 12.53
CA PRO A 205 50.56 -21.44 12.60
C PRO A 205 51.18 -21.44 14.01
N LEU A 206 51.32 -22.61 14.61
CA LEU A 206 52.20 -22.83 15.75
C LEU A 206 53.59 -23.17 15.21
N ASP A 207 54.58 -22.38 15.63
CA ASP A 207 55.99 -22.76 15.69
C ASP A 207 56.21 -23.92 16.69
#